data_AF-A0A3S3U6W5-F1
#
_entry.id   AF-A0A3S3U6W5-F1
#
_cell.length_a   1.000
_cell.length_b   1.000
_cell.length_c   1.000
_cell.angle_alpha   90.00
_cell.angle_beta   90.00
_cell.angle_gamma   90.00
#
_symmetry.space_group_name_H-M   'P 1'
#
loop_
_entity.id
_entity.type
_entity.pdbx_description
1 polymer ?
#
loop_
_entity_poly.entity_id
_entity_poly.type
_entity_poly.pdbx_seq_one_letter_code
_entity_poly.pdbx_strand_id
1 'polypeptide(L)'
;MFNLQLHISPKTEQRLKAILAHAQDQETFAQNIISYQITELQKGIVNIRLDLKKFEEKYKQPTEEFYQQYTQGQTDDSEDAMLWAGLYEMLRDNENQLRELLPDTSPHNDLLNTWEKNLLKGGEPLLSEREQPKEQQKRDGLDEFFV
;
A
#
# COMPACT_ATOMS: atom_id res chain seq x y z
N MET A 1 8.49 22.21 18.07
CA MET A 1 7.04 22.33 17.77
C MET A 1 6.88 22.29 16.27
N PHE A 2 6.32 21.20 15.74
CA PHE A 2 5.92 21.13 14.33
C PHE A 2 4.62 21.95 14.17
N ASN A 3 4.61 22.93 13.27
CA ASN A 3 3.44 23.76 12.98
C ASN A 3 2.99 23.45 11.54
N LEU A 4 1.91 22.68 11.40
CA LEU A 4 1.35 22.32 10.10
C LEU A 4 0.12 23.20 9.83
N GLN A 5 0.25 24.17 8.93
CA GLN A 5 -0.87 25.01 8.48
C GLN A 5 -1.46 24.45 7.20
N LEU A 6 -2.70 23.96 7.29
CA LEU A 6 -3.44 23.42 6.16
C LEU A 6 -4.38 24.47 5.58
N HIS A 7 -4.24 24.76 4.29
CA HIS A 7 -5.17 25.61 3.54
C HIS A 7 -6.21 24.71 2.86
N ILE A 8 -7.34 24.50 3.53
CA ILE A 8 -8.39 23.55 3.10
C ILE A 8 -9.77 24.22 3.05
N SER A 9 -10.69 23.59 2.33
CA SER A 9 -12.07 24.08 2.25
C SER A 9 -12.78 24.02 3.61
N PRO A 10 -13.75 24.92 3.90
CA PRO A 10 -14.52 24.89 5.15
C PRO A 10 -15.22 23.56 5.40
N LYS A 11 -15.71 22.90 4.33
CA LYS A 11 -16.36 21.58 4.41
C LYS A 11 -15.36 20.50 4.83
N THR A 12 -14.14 20.55 4.31
CA THR A 12 -13.06 19.63 4.70
C THR A 12 -12.67 19.87 6.15
N GLU A 13 -12.50 21.13 6.55
CA GLU A 13 -12.18 21.51 7.93
C GLU A 13 -13.22 20.98 8.93
N GLN A 14 -14.51 21.14 8.64
CA GLN A 14 -15.59 20.64 9.48
C GLN A 14 -15.52 19.11 9.65
N ARG A 15 -15.22 18.37 8.57
CA ARG A 15 -15.07 16.91 8.61
C ARG A 15 -13.85 16.48 9.42
N LEU A 16 -12.72 17.16 9.25
CA LEU A 16 -11.51 16.87 10.04
C LEU A 16 -11.73 17.17 11.52
N LYS A 17 -12.43 18.26 11.87
CA LYS A 17 -12.84 18.57 13.25
C LYS A 17 -13.72 17.48 13.85
N ALA A 18 -14.67 16.94 13.08
CA ALA A 18 -15.51 15.84 13.53
C ALA A 18 -14.68 14.57 13.81
N ILE A 19 -13.74 14.23 12.92
CA ILE A 19 -12.83 13.08 13.13
C ILE A 19 -11.97 13.31 14.38
N LEU A 20 -11.40 14.51 14.54
CA LEU A 20 -10.59 14.90 15.70
C LEU A 20 -11.38 14.81 17.02
N ALA A 21 -12.67 15.16 17.02
CA ALA A 21 -13.51 15.06 18.22
C ALA A 21 -13.70 13.62 18.72
N HIS A 22 -13.47 12.64 17.86
CA HIS A 22 -13.48 11.21 18.20
C HIS A 22 -12.08 10.61 18.36
N ALA A 23 -11.02 11.37 18.04
CA ALA A 23 -9.65 10.96 18.29
C ALA A 23 -9.26 11.28 19.73
N GLN A 24 -8.38 10.46 20.31
CA GLN A 24 -7.90 10.64 21.68
C GLN A 24 -7.07 11.94 21.82
N ASP A 25 -6.23 12.22 20.81
CA ASP A 25 -5.44 13.43 20.70
C ASP A 25 -5.01 13.68 19.24
N GLN A 26 -4.32 14.81 19.00
CA GLN A 26 -3.85 15.22 17.68
C GLN A 26 -2.75 14.30 17.12
N GLU A 27 -1.94 13.69 17.97
CA GLU A 27 -0.87 12.77 17.56
C GLU A 27 -1.49 11.49 16.99
N THR A 28 -2.41 10.89 17.72
CA THR A 28 -3.19 9.72 17.31
C THR A 28 -3.91 9.97 15.99
N PHE A 29 -4.51 11.15 15.83
CA PHE A 29 -5.12 11.56 14.58
C PHE A 29 -4.11 11.60 13.41
N ALA A 30 -2.95 12.21 13.60
CA ALA A 30 -1.91 12.27 12.58
C ALA A 30 -1.37 10.87 12.23
N GLN A 31 -1.09 10.04 13.25
CA GLN A 31 -0.62 8.67 13.07
C GLN A 31 -1.64 7.80 12.34
N ASN A 32 -2.94 8.00 12.56
CA ASN A 32 -3.98 7.29 11.83
C ASN A 32 -3.98 7.63 10.33
N ILE A 33 -3.74 8.91 9.97
CA ILE A 33 -3.61 9.32 8.56
C ILE A 33 -2.36 8.71 7.92
N ILE A 34 -1.23 8.75 8.61
CA ILE A 34 0.03 8.15 8.15
C ILE A 34 -0.14 6.64 7.96
N SER A 35 -0.73 5.95 8.93
CA SER A 35 -0.98 4.50 8.88
C SER A 35 -1.91 4.11 7.73
N TYR A 36 -2.95 4.91 7.49
CA TYR A 36 -3.82 4.73 6.32
C TYR A 36 -3.04 4.87 5.02
N GLN A 37 -2.23 5.92 4.87
CA GLN A 37 -1.44 6.14 3.65
C GLN A 37 -0.44 5.00 3.41
N ILE A 38 0.25 4.53 4.46
CA ILE A 38 1.13 3.36 4.40
C ILE A 38 0.37 2.14 3.90
N THR A 39 -0.81 1.87 4.46
CA THR A 39 -1.64 0.72 4.09
C THR A 39 -2.05 0.77 2.61
N GLU A 40 -2.46 1.94 2.10
CA GLU A 40 -2.86 2.09 0.71
C GLU A 40 -1.68 1.95 -0.25
N LEU A 41 -0.50 2.50 0.09
CA LEU A 41 0.73 2.31 -0.69
C LEU A 41 1.13 0.85 -0.76
N GLN A 42 1.06 0.14 0.38
CA GLN A 42 1.36 -1.29 0.45
C GLN A 42 0.44 -2.12 -0.43
N LYS A 43 -0.87 -1.86 -0.42
CA LYS A 43 -1.83 -2.51 -1.33
C LYS A 43 -1.51 -2.20 -2.79
N GLY A 44 -1.22 -0.94 -3.11
CA GLY A 44 -0.83 -0.52 -4.46
C GLY A 44 0.39 -1.28 -4.97
N ILE A 45 1.45 -1.36 -4.16
CA ILE A 45 2.68 -2.11 -4.47
C ILE A 45 2.37 -3.58 -4.77
N VAL A 46 1.58 -4.25 -3.92
CA VAL A 46 1.22 -5.66 -4.12
C VAL A 46 0.46 -5.85 -5.43
N ASN A 47 -0.55 -5.03 -5.71
CA ASN A 47 -1.34 -5.14 -6.93
C ASN A 47 -0.47 -4.94 -8.18
N ILE A 48 0.38 -3.92 -8.18
CA ILE A 48 1.29 -3.65 -9.30
C ILE A 48 2.26 -4.82 -9.49
N ARG A 49 2.84 -5.37 -8.42
CA ARG A 49 3.73 -6.55 -8.53
C ARG A 49 3.02 -7.78 -9.09
N LEU A 50 1.75 -8.00 -8.73
CA LEU A 50 0.94 -9.07 -9.32
C LEU A 50 0.69 -8.84 -10.81
N ASP A 51 0.46 -7.61 -11.24
CA ASP A 51 0.29 -7.28 -12.65
C ASP A 51 1.61 -7.41 -13.43
N LEU A 52 2.73 -6.94 -12.88
CA LEU A 52 4.06 -7.12 -13.44
C LEU A 52 4.41 -8.59 -13.63
N LYS A 53 4.10 -9.45 -12.65
CA LYS A 53 4.32 -10.90 -12.75
C LYS A 53 3.64 -11.53 -13.97
N LYS A 54 2.48 -11.02 -14.39
CA LYS A 54 1.80 -11.50 -15.61
C LYS A 54 2.63 -11.22 -16.87
N PHE A 55 3.29 -10.06 -16.93
CA PHE A 55 4.21 -9.74 -18.02
C PHE A 55 5.47 -10.59 -17.95
N GLU A 56 6.05 -10.76 -16.75
CA GLU A 56 7.23 -11.60 -16.56
C GLU A 56 6.99 -13.05 -17.00
N GLU A 57 5.82 -13.61 -16.69
CA GLU A 57 5.42 -14.95 -17.11
C GLU A 57 5.14 -15.02 -18.62
N LYS A 58 4.47 -14.00 -19.19
CA LYS A 58 4.15 -13.92 -20.63
C LYS A 58 5.41 -13.83 -21.49
N TYR A 59 6.37 -13.00 -21.10
CA TYR A 59 7.58 -12.72 -21.87
C TYR A 59 8.80 -13.52 -21.39
N LYS A 60 8.68 -14.24 -20.27
CA LYS A 60 9.78 -15.00 -19.63
C LYS A 60 11.01 -14.13 -19.35
N GLN A 61 10.76 -12.89 -18.94
CA GLN A 61 11.78 -11.87 -18.70
C GLN A 61 11.46 -11.13 -17.39
N PRO A 62 12.43 -10.97 -16.47
CA PRO A 62 12.23 -10.17 -15.27
C PRO A 62 11.93 -8.70 -15.59
N THR A 63 11.07 -8.06 -14.78
CA THR A 63 10.69 -6.66 -14.99
C THR A 63 11.90 -5.72 -14.96
N GLU A 64 12.86 -5.93 -14.06
CA GLU A 64 14.08 -5.11 -13.97
C GLU A 64 14.88 -5.13 -15.28
N GLU A 65 15.04 -6.32 -15.88
CA GLU A 65 15.77 -6.49 -17.13
C GLU A 65 15.02 -5.84 -18.29
N PHE A 66 13.70 -6.03 -18.35
CA PHE A 66 12.83 -5.38 -19.33
C PHE A 66 12.94 -3.85 -19.23
N TYR A 67 12.85 -3.28 -18.02
CA TYR A 67 12.85 -1.84 -17.84
C TYR A 67 14.22 -1.20 -18.18
N GLN A 68 15.32 -1.91 -17.92
CA GLN A 68 16.64 -1.49 -18.38
C GLN A 68 16.73 -1.40 -19.90
N GLN A 69 16.14 -2.36 -20.62
CA GLN A 69 16.08 -2.33 -22.09
C GLN A 69 15.16 -1.20 -22.57
N TYR A 70 14.00 -1.03 -21.92
CA TYR A 70 13.00 -0.01 -22.24
C TYR A 70 13.61 1.40 -22.19
N THR A 71 14.30 1.72 -21.09
CA THR A 71 14.97 3.02 -20.91
C THR A 71 16.15 3.25 -21.85
N GLN A 72 16.70 2.20 -22.44
CA GLN A 72 17.74 2.27 -23.48
C GLN A 72 17.17 2.33 -24.90
N GLY A 73 15.84 2.31 -25.06
CA GLY A 73 15.19 2.25 -26.37
C GLY A 73 15.40 0.93 -27.10
N GLN A 74 15.61 -0.16 -26.35
CA GLN A 74 15.85 -1.52 -26.88
C GLN A 74 14.59 -2.39 -26.87
N THR A 75 13.45 -1.83 -26.49
CA THR A 75 12.14 -2.49 -26.56
C THR A 75 11.38 -2.07 -27.81
N ASP A 76 10.33 -2.79 -28.14
CA ASP A 76 9.39 -2.36 -29.17
C ASP A 76 8.45 -1.26 -28.63
N ASP A 77 7.73 -0.60 -29.55
CA ASP A 77 6.67 0.37 -29.23
C ASP A 77 5.32 -0.33 -29.00
N SER A 78 5.33 -1.56 -28.49
CA SER A 78 4.10 -2.30 -28.24
C SER A 78 3.32 -1.69 -27.07
N GLU A 79 2.00 -1.82 -27.10
CA GLU A 79 1.14 -1.45 -25.98
C GLU A 79 1.56 -2.19 -24.70
N ASP A 80 1.94 -3.46 -24.81
CA ASP A 80 2.45 -4.25 -23.69
C ASP A 80 3.73 -3.63 -23.10
N ALA A 81 4.70 -3.20 -23.91
CA ALA A 81 5.92 -2.56 -23.42
C ALA A 81 5.63 -1.22 -22.71
N MET A 82 4.73 -0.40 -23.27
CA MET A 82 4.33 0.86 -22.64
C MET A 82 3.64 0.64 -21.29
N LEU A 83 2.72 -0.32 -21.21
CA LEU A 83 2.00 -0.66 -19.98
C LEU A 83 2.93 -1.26 -18.93
N TRP A 84 3.83 -2.17 -19.34
CA TRP A 84 4.77 -2.82 -18.44
C TRP A 84 5.73 -1.78 -17.83
N ALA A 85 6.27 -0.87 -18.64
CA ALA A 85 7.14 0.20 -18.16
C ALA A 85 6.40 1.14 -17.20
N GLY A 86 5.17 1.55 -17.54
CA GLY A 86 4.35 2.41 -16.70
C GLY A 86 4.03 1.77 -15.34
N LEU A 87 3.71 0.48 -15.31
CA LEU A 87 3.50 -0.25 -14.06
C LEU A 87 4.76 -0.27 -13.19
N TYR A 88 5.93 -0.47 -13.79
CA TYR A 88 7.18 -0.47 -13.03
C TYR A 88 7.55 0.91 -12.49
N GLU A 89 7.27 1.99 -13.24
CA GLU A 89 7.43 3.36 -12.74
C GLU A 89 6.51 3.62 -11.54
N MET A 90 5.23 3.26 -11.66
CA MET A 90 4.26 3.38 -10.56
C MET A 90 4.66 2.57 -9.33
N LEU A 91 5.24 1.37 -9.52
CA LEU A 91 5.77 0.56 -8.42
C LEU A 91 6.86 1.34 -7.66
N ARG A 92 7.85 1.87 -8.40
CA ARG A 92 8.98 2.58 -7.82
C ARG A 92 8.55 3.85 -7.09
N ASP A 93 7.58 4.58 -7.63
CA ASP A 93 7.02 5.76 -6.99
C ASP A 93 6.34 5.41 -5.66
N ASN A 94 5.53 4.35 -5.64
CA ASN A 94 4.88 3.89 -4.40
C ASN A 94 5.91 3.41 -3.37
N GLU A 95 6.93 2.67 -3.79
CA GLU A 95 8.01 2.20 -2.90
C GLU A 95 8.82 3.36 -2.31
N ASN A 96 9.09 4.39 -3.11
CA ASN A 96 9.80 5.59 -2.65
C ASN A 96 8.96 6.36 -1.62
N GLN A 97 7.66 6.59 -1.90
CA GLN A 97 6.75 7.23 -0.94
C GLN A 97 6.62 6.42 0.35
N LEU A 98 6.53 5.09 0.25
CA LEU A 98 6.46 4.21 1.41
C LEU A 98 7.73 4.31 2.27
N ARG A 99 8.91 4.39 1.64
CA ARG A 99 10.19 4.57 2.32
C ARG A 99 10.26 5.90 3.08
N GLU A 100 9.70 6.97 2.53
CA GLU A 100 9.63 8.28 3.21
C GLU A 100 8.74 8.25 4.46
N LEU A 101 7.69 7.42 4.45
CA LEU A 101 6.74 7.28 5.56
C LEU A 101 7.16 6.25 6.62
N LEU A 102 8.13 5.38 6.33
CA LEU A 102 8.67 4.38 7.24
C LEU A 102 10.12 4.72 7.63
N PRO A 103 10.36 5.61 8.61
CA PRO A 103 11.70 5.79 9.15
C PRO A 103 12.21 4.48 9.81
N ASP A 104 13.53 4.31 9.79
CA ASP A 104 14.37 3.09 9.92
C ASP A 104 14.20 2.22 11.20
N THR A 105 13.09 2.30 11.94
CA THR A 105 12.88 1.59 13.21
C THR A 105 11.45 1.04 13.41
N SER A 106 10.67 0.76 12.35
CA SER A 106 9.31 0.22 12.51
C SER A 106 9.20 -1.29 12.21
N PRO A 107 8.70 -2.13 13.15
CA PRO A 107 8.50 -3.57 12.94
C PRO A 107 7.46 -3.91 11.85
N HIS A 108 6.73 -2.91 11.35
CA HIS A 108 5.81 -3.08 10.22
C HIS A 108 6.49 -3.42 8.89
N ASN A 109 7.81 -3.21 8.77
CA ASN A 109 8.59 -3.65 7.61
C ASN A 109 8.62 -5.19 7.48
N ASP A 110 8.64 -5.92 8.60
CA ASP A 110 8.70 -7.40 8.59
C ASP A 110 7.38 -8.05 8.14
N LEU A 111 6.24 -7.40 8.41
CA LEU A 111 4.94 -7.88 7.96
C LEU A 111 4.84 -7.78 6.43
N LEU A 112 5.20 -6.65 5.82
CA LEU A 112 5.14 -6.55 4.35
C LEU A 112 6.02 -7.60 3.68
N ASN A 113 7.25 -7.78 4.19
CA ASN A 113 8.19 -8.78 3.67
C ASN A 113 7.67 -10.21 3.81
N THR A 114 6.94 -10.52 4.87
CA THR A 114 6.37 -11.85 5.10
C THR A 114 5.13 -12.08 4.22
N TRP A 115 4.30 -11.06 4.03
CA TRP A 115 3.07 -11.15 3.26
C TRP A 115 3.36 -11.23 1.76
N GLU A 116 4.28 -10.42 1.27
CA GLU A 116 4.79 -10.51 -0.10
C GLU A 116 5.40 -11.90 -0.38
N LYS A 117 6.23 -12.41 0.53
CA LYS A 117 6.83 -13.75 0.40
C LYS A 117 5.79 -14.87 0.35
N ASN A 118 4.65 -14.70 1.01
CA ASN A 118 3.55 -15.68 1.00
C ASN A 118 2.70 -15.57 -0.28
N LEU A 119 2.39 -14.35 -0.73
CA LEU A 119 1.67 -14.08 -1.97
C LEU A 119 2.43 -14.55 -3.22
N LEU A 120 3.74 -14.28 -3.29
CA LEU A 120 4.58 -14.73 -4.41
C LEU A 120 4.72 -16.25 -4.48
N LYS A 121 4.52 -16.96 -3.36
CA LYS A 121 4.49 -18.43 -3.25
C LYS A 121 3.12 -19.04 -3.56
N GLY A 122 2.14 -18.24 -3.97
CA GLY A 122 0.78 -18.71 -4.29
C GLY A 122 -0.15 -18.81 -3.08
N GLY A 123 0.18 -18.16 -1.96
CA GLY A 123 -0.75 -17.99 -0.84
C GLY A 123 -1.78 -16.91 -1.14
N GLU A 124 -3.05 -17.15 -0.76
CA GLU A 124 -4.09 -16.12 -0.84
C GLU A 124 -3.74 -14.92 0.05
N PRO A 125 -4.05 -13.69 -0.39
CA PRO A 125 -3.87 -12.52 0.46
C PRO A 125 -4.72 -12.70 1.72
N LEU A 126 -4.12 -12.42 2.88
CA LEU A 126 -4.89 -12.21 4.11
C LEU A 126 -5.74 -10.94 3.88
N LEU A 127 -7.00 -11.15 3.50
CA LEU A 127 -7.98 -10.08 3.40
C LEU A 127 -7.98 -9.31 4.72
N SER A 128 -7.96 -7.98 4.65
CA SER A 128 -8.27 -7.16 5.81
C SER A 128 -9.59 -7.68 6.41
N GLU A 129 -9.71 -7.78 7.73
CA GLU A 129 -10.89 -8.38 8.40
C GLU A 129 -12.24 -7.78 7.91
N ARG A 130 -12.20 -6.59 7.33
CA ARG A 130 -13.33 -5.88 6.74
C ARG A 130 -13.83 -6.44 5.40
N GLU A 131 -13.05 -7.27 4.73
CA GLU A 131 -13.34 -7.80 3.38
C GLU A 131 -13.47 -9.33 3.35
N GLN A 132 -13.41 -10.01 4.50
CA GLN A 132 -13.72 -11.43 4.58
C GLN A 132 -15.24 -11.70 4.43
N PRO A 133 -15.65 -12.83 3.81
CA PRO A 133 -17.05 -13.25 3.78
C PRO A 133 -17.66 -13.26 5.19
N LYS A 134 -18.92 -12.84 5.33
CA LYS A 134 -19.60 -12.72 6.65
C LYS A 134 -19.57 -13.99 7.51
N GLU A 135 -19.35 -15.15 6.89
CA GLU A 135 -19.22 -16.45 7.58
C GLU A 135 -17.88 -16.65 8.30
N GLN A 136 -16.83 -15.91 7.90
CA GLN A 136 -15.52 -15.88 8.55
C GLN A 136 -15.38 -14.74 9.57
N GLN A 137 -16.28 -13.75 9.57
CA GLN A 137 -16.42 -12.74 10.63
C GLN A 137 -17.15 -13.29 11.87
N LYS A 138 -16.80 -14.50 12.31
CA LYS A 138 -17.28 -15.01 13.59
C LYS A 138 -16.55 -14.27 14.70
N ARG A 139 -17.33 -13.44 15.40
CA ARG A 139 -17.00 -12.84 16.69
C ARG A 139 -16.43 -13.89 17.64
N ASP A 140 -15.12 -13.87 17.83
CA ASP A 140 -14.50 -14.42 19.03
C ASP A 140 -14.11 -13.25 19.95
N GLY A 141 -14.88 -13.10 21.03
CA GLY A 141 -14.39 -12.66 22.33
C GLY A 141 -13.85 -11.23 22.47
N LEU A 142 -14.72 -10.22 22.45
CA LEU A 142 -14.51 -8.99 23.23
C LEU A 142 -15.54 -8.81 24.36
N ASP A 143 -16.48 -9.75 24.51
CA ASP A 143 -17.46 -9.76 25.60
C ASP A 143 -16.90 -10.38 26.91
N GLU A 144 -15.63 -10.83 26.93
CA GLU A 144 -14.98 -11.34 28.15
C GLU A 144 -14.08 -10.33 28.88
N PHE A 145 -13.94 -9.11 28.37
CA PHE A 145 -13.10 -8.06 29.01
C PHE A 145 -13.89 -6.97 29.73
N PHE A 146 -15.22 -7.09 29.82
CA PHE A 146 -16.07 -6.19 30.62
C PHE A 146 -17.04 -6.98 31.50
N VAL A 147 -16.51 -7.53 32.59
CA VAL A 147 -17.25 -7.77 33.85
C VAL A 147 -16.47 -7.07 34.96
#